data_AF-A0A7W6F6A1-F1
#
_entry.id   AF-A0A7W6F6A1-F1
#
_cell.length_a   1.000
_cell.length_b   1.000
_cell.length_c   1.000
_cell.angle_alpha   90.00
_cell.angle_beta   90.00
_cell.angle_gamma   90.00
#
_symmetry.space_group_name_H-M   'P 1'
#
loop_
_entity.id
_entity.type
_entity.pdbx_description
1 polymer ?
#
loop_
_entity_poly.entity_id
_entity_poly.type
_entity_poly.pdbx_seq_one_letter_code
_entity_poly.pdbx_strand_id
1 'polypeptide(L)' 'MPSQPPLPFAEIRARAYELWDRNHRPEGSEITFWLLAERELRAERAAQVSSDPDVTEPDVAAKPNSEKS' A
#
# COMPACT_ATOMS: atom_id res chain seq x y z
N MET A 1 7.66 14.87 8.19
CA MET A 1 8.01 13.50 7.76
C MET A 1 6.70 12.77 7.55
N PRO A 2 6.28 12.44 6.31
CA PRO A 2 5.09 11.62 6.13
C PRO A 2 5.40 10.23 6.72
N SER A 3 4.82 9.95 7.88
CA SER A 3 4.88 8.66 8.55
C SER A 3 4.03 7.70 7.72
N GLN A 4 4.62 7.13 6.68
CA GLN A 4 3.99 6.15 5.82
C GLN A 4 3.25 5.13 6.71
N PRO A 5 1.93 4.94 6.52
CA PRO A 5 1.16 4.12 7.44
C PRO A 5 1.73 2.69 7.42
N PRO A 6 1.88 2.05 8.59
CA PRO A 6 2.30 0.66 8.66
C PRO A 6 1.35 -0.21 7.82
N LEU A 7 1.91 -1.21 7.14
CA LEU A 7 1.14 -2.14 6.31
C LEU A 7 -0.05 -2.70 7.11
N PRO A 8 -1.30 -2.49 6.67
CA PRO A 8 -2.45 -2.99 7.41
C PRO A 8 -2.48 -4.52 7.38
N PHE A 9 -2.72 -5.15 8.52
CA PHE A 9 -2.81 -6.61 8.64
C PHE A 9 -3.83 -7.24 7.68
N ALA A 10 -4.85 -6.48 7.26
CA ALA A 10 -5.83 -6.92 6.26
C ALA A 10 -5.20 -7.15 4.88
N GLU A 11 -4.27 -6.28 4.45
CA GLU A 11 -3.55 -6.46 3.17
C GLU A 11 -2.61 -7.67 3.24
N ILE A 12 -1.84 -7.80 4.34
CA ILE A 12 -0.94 -8.94 4.54
C ILE A 12 -1.75 -10.24 4.52
N ARG A 13 -2.89 -10.29 5.21
CA ARG A 13 -3.77 -11.46 5.23
C ARG A 13 -4.32 -11.80 3.85
N ALA A 14 -4.84 -10.81 3.12
CA ALA A 14 -5.39 -11.03 1.79
C ALA A 14 -4.32 -11.60 0.86
N ARG A 15 -3.13 -11.00 0.84
CA ARG A 15 -2.01 -11.43 0.01
C ARG A 15 -1.47 -12.81 0.41
N ALA A 16 -1.37 -13.09 1.70
CA ALA A 16 -0.99 -14.41 2.21
C ALA A 16 -2.01 -15.48 1.82
N TYR A 17 -3.30 -15.17 1.88
CA TYR A 17 -4.37 -16.08 1.50
C TYR A 17 -4.34 -16.38 -0.01
N GLU A 18 -4.16 -15.38 -0.87
CA GLU A 18 -3.99 -15.59 -2.31
C GLU A 18 -2.82 -16.52 -2.63
N LEU A 19 -1.66 -16.29 -1.99
CA LEU A 19 -0.48 -17.12 -2.18
C LEU A 19 -0.71 -18.57 -1.70
N TRP A 20 -1.34 -18.74 -0.54
CA TRP A 20 -1.65 -20.05 0.03
C TRP A 20 -2.71 -20.82 -0.78
N ASP A 21 -3.75 -20.12 -1.25
CA ASP A 21 -4.82 -20.69 -2.07
C ASP A 21 -4.30 -21.14 -3.44
N ARG A 22 -3.48 -20.30 -4.10
CA ARG A 22 -2.82 -20.63 -5.37
C ARG A 22 -1.90 -21.85 -5.26
N ASN A 23 -1.32 -22.08 -4.08
CA ASN A 23 -0.46 -23.23 -3.81
C ASN A 23 -1.21 -24.49 -3.36
N HIS A 24 -2.55 -24.52 -3.46
CA HIS A 24 -3.42 -25.61 -3.02
C HIS A 24 -3.51 -25.83 -1.51
N ARG A 25 -3.29 -24.77 -0.73
CA ARG A 25 -3.46 -24.77 0.72
C ARG A 25 -2.68 -25.88 1.44
N PRO A 26 -1.35 -25.95 1.28
CA PRO A 26 -0.55 -26.90 2.04
C PRO A 26 -0.67 -26.59 3.54
N GLU A 27 -0.99 -27.61 4.33
CA GLU A 27 -1.08 -27.50 5.78
C GLU A 27 0.29 -27.19 6.40
N GLY A 28 0.30 -26.36 7.44
CA GLY A 28 1.52 -25.98 8.17
C GLY A 28 2.42 -24.98 7.44
N SER A 29 1.98 -24.44 6.29
CA SER A 29 2.73 -23.45 5.51
C SER A 29 2.16 -22.03 5.62
N GLU A 30 1.09 -21.82 6.38
CA GLU A 30 0.37 -20.56 6.51
C GLU A 30 1.28 -19.42 6.97
N ILE A 31 2.15 -19.69 7.95
CA ILE A 31 3.12 -18.72 8.49
C ILE A 31 4.14 -18.33 7.41
N THR A 32 4.59 -19.29 6.60
CA THR A 32 5.52 -19.04 5.49
C THR A 32 4.91 -18.08 4.47
N PHE A 33 3.65 -18.29 4.10
CA PHE A 33 2.94 -17.40 3.18
C PHE A 33 2.64 -16.03 3.79
N TRP A 34 2.37 -15.96 5.09
CA TRP A 34 2.23 -14.70 5.81
C TRP A 34 3.51 -13.86 5.76
N LEU A 35 4.65 -14.45 6.06
CA LEU A 35 5.96 -13.77 6.01
C LEU A 35 6.34 -13.37 4.59
N LEU A 36 6.03 -14.22 3.60
CA LEU A 36 6.26 -13.91 2.19
C LEU A 36 5.41 -12.72 1.74
N ALA A 37 4.11 -12.72 2.08
CA ALA A 37 3.19 -11.62 1.77
C ALA A 37 3.63 -10.29 2.40
N GLU A 38 4.04 -10.31 3.67
CA GLU A 38 4.58 -9.11 4.33
C GLU A 38 5.81 -8.58 3.59
N ARG A 39 6.71 -9.47 3.15
CA ARG A 39 7.91 -9.08 2.40
C ARG A 39 7.57 -8.46 1.05
N GLU A 40 6.63 -9.03 0.30
CA GLU A 40 6.20 -8.47 -0.99
C GLU A 40 5.55 -7.10 -0.81
N LEU A 41 4.60 -6.95 0.12
CA LEU A 41 3.94 -5.67 0.38
C LEU A 41 4.91 -4.58 0.84
N ARG A 42 5.93 -4.94 1.63
CA ARG A 42 6.97 -4.00 2.05
C ARG A 42 7.82 -3.54 0.85
N ALA A 43 8.16 -4.46 -0.05
CA ALA A 43 8.90 -4.14 -1.26
C ALA A 43 8.07 -3.26 -2.22
N GLU A 44 6.79 -3.58 -2.41
CA GLU A 44 5.85 -2.80 -3.23
C GLU A 44 5.74 -1.36 -2.72
N ARG A 45 5.54 -1.17 -1.39
CA ARG A 45 5.48 0.16 -0.78
C ARG A 45 6.80 0.94 -0.86
N ALA A 46 7.94 0.26 -0.76
CA ALA A 46 9.24 0.89 -0.91
C ALA A 46 9.49 1.34 -2.36
N ALA A 47 9.07 0.53 -3.33
CA ALA A 47 9.14 0.85 -4.76
C ALA A 47 8.22 2.03 -5.14
N GLN A 48 7.04 2.12 -4.52
CA GLN A 48 6.12 3.24 -4.72
C GLN A 48 6.73 4.56 -4.25
N VAL A 49 7.25 4.61 -3.01
CA VAL A 49 7.89 5.81 -2.44
C VAL A 49 9.10 6.28 -3.25
N SER A 50 9.82 5.37 -3.89
CA SER A 50 10.96 5.72 -4.73
C SER A 50 10.57 6.11 -6.16
N SER A 51 9.36 5.78 -6.61
CA SER A 51 8.83 6.14 -7.93
C SER A 51 7.93 7.37 -7.92
N ASP A 52 7.52 7.85 -6.75
CA ASP A 52 6.76 9.10 -6.55
C ASP A 52 7.70 10.25 -6.11
N PRO A 53 8.29 11.06 -7.02
CA PRO A 53 8.81 12.38 -6.66
C PRO A 53 7.70 13.43 -6.45
N ASP A 54 6.42 13.04 -6.56
CA ASP A 54 5.26 13.92 -6.67
C ASP A 54 4.23 13.61 -5.57
N VAL A 55 4.57 13.95 -4.32
CA VAL A 55 3.53 14.47 -3.41
C VAL A 55 3.58 15.99 -3.58
N THR A 56 3.24 16.44 -4.79
CA THR A 56 2.84 17.83 -4.99
C THR A 56 1.48 17.96 -4.33
N GLU A 57 1.50 18.44 -3.10
CA GLU A 57 0.40 19.16 -2.47
C GLU A 57 -0.37 19.90 -3.57
N PRO A 58 -1.71 19.70 -3.73
CA PRO A 58 -2.48 20.63 -4.54
C PRO A 58 -2.47 21.94 -3.77
N ASP A 59 -1.43 22.73 -4.03
CA ASP A 59 -1.28 24.10 -3.63
C ASP A 59 -2.58 24.82 -3.97
N VAL A 60 -3.04 25.53 -2.95
CA VAL A 60 -4.29 26.29 -2.90
C VAL A 60 -4.20 27.43 -3.92
N ALA A 61 -4.45 27.11 -5.19
CA ALA A 61 -4.46 28.11 -6.26
C ALA A 61 -5.86 28.27 -6.85
N ALA A 62 -6.54 29.29 -6.31
CA ALA A 62 -7.38 30.21 -7.05
C ALA A 62 -8.66 29.66 -7.70
N LYS A 63 -9.76 29.73 -6.94
CA LYS A 63 -11.04 30.15 -7.52
C LYS A 63 -11.16 31.65 -7.25
N PRO A 64 -11.05 32.55 -8.26
CA PRO A 64 -11.38 33.95 -8.04
C PRO A 64 -12.87 34.05 -7.73
N ASN A 65 -13.18 34.67 -6.59
CA ASN A 65 -14.53 35.02 -6.18
C ASN A 65 -15.22 35.78 -7.33
N SER A 66 -16.34 35.23 -7.83
CA SER A 66 -17.21 35.95 -8.76
C SER A 66 -18.01 36.97 -7.96
N GLU A 67 -17.40 38.13 -7.73
CA GLU A 67 -18.14 39.29 -7.20
C GLU A 67 -18.89 39.95 -8.35
N LYS A 68 -20.21 40.03 -8.15
CA LYS A 68 -21.22 40.58 -9.05
C LYS A 68 -21.35 42.09 -8.80
N SER A 69 -21.20 42.95 -9.82
CA SER A 69 -21.80 44.29 -9.91
C SER A 69 -21.72 44.84 -11.33
#